data_AF-L1JLQ1-F1
#
_entry.id   AF-L1JLQ1-F1
#
_cell.length_a   1.000
_cell.length_b   1.000
_cell.length_c   1.000
_cell.angle_alpha   90.00
_cell.angle_beta   90.00
_cell.angle_gamma   90.00
#
_symmetry.space_group_name_H-M   'P 1'
#
loop_
_entity.id
_entity.type
_entity.pdbx_description
1 polymer ?
#
loop_
_entity_poly.entity_id
_entity_poly.type
_entity_poly.pdbx_seq_one_letter_code
_entity_poly.pdbx_strand_id
1 'polypeptide(L)'
;MSERRSGNEMAGIGISFRAQVNKQLLIVASMKDDGPAARSGKVRVGDLLETIDGVEVKTTDFEELAHLLLGPEGSTVRLGLRRDGKLINAPIVREILLR
;
A
#
# COMPACT_ATOMS: atom_id res chain seq x y z
N MET A 1 -14.43 33.61 -10.63
CA MET A 1 -13.48 32.88 -9.77
C MET A 1 -13.79 31.40 -9.91
N SER A 2 -13.18 30.75 -10.89
CA SER A 2 -13.40 29.32 -11.17
C SER A 2 -12.06 28.63 -11.10
N GLU A 3 -11.79 27.94 -9.99
CA GLU A 3 -10.81 26.86 -9.93
C GLU A 3 -10.99 26.08 -8.61
N ARG A 4 -12.14 25.42 -8.49
CA ARG A 4 -12.23 24.21 -7.69
C ARG A 4 -12.12 23.03 -8.64
N ARG A 5 -10.91 22.75 -9.12
CA ARG A 5 -10.59 21.40 -9.57
C ARG A 5 -10.35 20.57 -8.33
N SER A 6 -11.42 20.17 -7.65
CA SER A 6 -11.38 19.03 -6.75
C SER A 6 -11.30 17.76 -7.61
N GLY A 7 -10.20 17.60 -8.34
CA GLY A 7 -9.74 16.28 -8.70
C GLY A 7 -9.27 15.69 -7.39
N ASN A 8 -10.03 14.74 -6.85
CA ASN A 8 -9.67 14.06 -5.62
C ASN A 8 -8.36 13.30 -5.92
N GLU A 9 -7.20 13.94 -5.71
CA GLU A 9 -5.90 13.36 -6.02
C GLU A 9 -5.74 12.11 -5.15
N MET A 10 -6.04 10.95 -5.73
CA MET A 10 -5.91 9.69 -5.01
C MET A 10 -4.42 9.46 -4.77
N ALA A 11 -4.05 9.54 -3.51
CA ALA A 11 -2.70 9.33 -3.04
C ALA A 11 -2.49 7.84 -2.77
N GLY A 12 -1.25 7.40 -2.96
CA GLY A 12 -0.84 6.02 -2.72
C GLY A 12 0.34 5.94 -1.76
N ILE A 13 0.82 4.73 -1.56
CA ILE A 13 1.92 4.47 -0.60
C ILE A 13 3.25 4.13 -1.27
N GLY A 14 3.28 4.03 -2.60
CA GLY A 14 4.51 3.76 -3.35
C GLY A 14 4.99 2.32 -3.22
N ILE A 15 4.07 1.36 -3.16
CA ILE A 15 4.37 -0.09 -3.13
C ILE A 15 3.75 -0.74 -4.35
N SER A 16 4.49 -1.63 -5.00
CA SER A 16 3.96 -2.56 -5.99
C SER A 16 3.95 -3.97 -5.40
N PHE A 17 2.84 -4.67 -5.57
CA PHE A 17 2.69 -6.05 -5.13
C PHE A 17 2.80 -7.01 -6.32
N ARG A 18 3.29 -8.21 -6.07
CA ARG A 18 3.17 -9.35 -6.97
C ARG A 18 2.25 -10.38 -6.34
N ALA A 19 1.25 -10.82 -7.09
CA ALA A 19 0.35 -11.89 -6.67
C ALA A 19 1.03 -13.25 -6.84
N GLN A 20 0.89 -14.10 -5.83
CA GLN A 20 1.17 -15.53 -5.88
C GLN A 20 -0.17 -16.27 -5.83
N VAL A 21 -0.83 -16.37 -6.99
CA VAL A 21 -2.22 -16.82 -7.12
C VAL A 21 -2.45 -18.21 -6.53
N ASN A 22 -1.51 -19.14 -6.70
CA ASN A 22 -1.57 -20.49 -6.15
C ASN A 22 -1.57 -20.55 -4.61
N LYS A 23 -1.11 -19.50 -3.93
CA LYS A 23 -1.16 -19.39 -2.47
C LYS A 23 -2.13 -18.31 -1.98
N GLN A 24 -2.75 -17.57 -2.91
CA GLN A 24 -3.60 -16.42 -2.62
C GLN A 24 -2.87 -15.37 -1.75
N LEU A 25 -1.58 -15.13 -2.04
CA LEU A 25 -0.73 -14.18 -1.30
C LEU A 25 -0.32 -13.01 -2.18
N LEU A 26 -0.14 -11.85 -1.55
CA LEU A 26 0.45 -10.66 -2.16
C LEU A 26 1.81 -10.40 -1.52
N ILE A 27 2.84 -10.27 -2.35
CA ILE A 27 4.23 -10.03 -1.91
C ILE A 27 4.63 -8.63 -2.34
N VAL A 28 5.28 -7.86 -1.46
CA VAL A 28 5.93 -6.60 -1.82
C VAL A 28 7.01 -6.88 -2.85
N ALA A 29 6.79 -6.45 -4.09
CA ALA A 29 7.69 -6.69 -5.22
C ALA A 29 8.72 -5.57 -5.36
N SER A 30 8.28 -4.33 -5.20
CA SER A 30 9.13 -3.14 -5.24
C SER A 30 8.47 -1.99 -4.49
N MET A 31 9.26 -0.95 -4.24
CA MET A 31 8.78 0.33 -3.73
C MET A 31 9.27 1.44 -4.65
N LYS A 32 8.51 2.52 -4.74
CA LYS A 32 8.95 3.74 -5.41
C LYS A 32 10.08 4.35 -4.59
N ASP A 33 11.19 4.68 -5.24
CA ASP A 33 12.29 5.44 -4.62
C ASP A 33 11.76 6.77 -4.07
N ASP A 34 12.22 7.10 -2.86
CA ASP A 34 11.71 8.22 -2.06
C ASP A 34 10.19 8.25 -1.87
N GLY A 35 9.47 7.15 -2.12
CA GLY A 35 8.05 7.01 -1.87
C GLY A 35 7.73 6.83 -0.38
N PRO A 36 6.47 7.01 0.03
CA PRO A 36 6.09 6.96 1.45
C PRO A 36 6.47 5.66 2.16
N ALA A 37 6.26 4.51 1.50
CA ALA A 37 6.63 3.22 2.05
C ALA A 37 8.15 3.04 2.20
N ALA A 38 8.93 3.48 1.21
CA ALA A 38 10.38 3.43 1.26
C ALA A 38 10.92 4.30 2.40
N ARG A 39 10.44 5.56 2.51
CA ARG A 39 10.85 6.49 3.57
C ARG A 39 10.42 6.05 4.97
N SER A 40 9.38 5.23 5.10
CA SER A 40 8.97 4.68 6.39
C SER A 40 10.02 3.75 7.01
N GLY A 41 10.85 3.09 6.19
CA GLY A 41 11.81 2.06 6.61
C GLY A 41 11.18 0.79 7.21
N LYS A 42 9.85 0.67 7.28
CA LYS A 42 9.14 -0.46 7.90
C LYS A 42 8.87 -1.60 6.93
N VAL A 43 8.66 -1.27 5.66
CA VAL A 43 8.36 -2.21 4.58
C VAL A 43 9.65 -2.67 3.90
N ARG A 44 9.72 -3.94 3.50
CA ARG A 44 10.82 -4.50 2.70
C ARG A 44 10.26 -5.30 1.53
N VAL A 45 11.04 -5.36 0.45
CA VAL A 45 10.78 -6.31 -0.64
C VAL A 45 10.79 -7.73 -0.10
N GLY A 46 9.81 -8.53 -0.50
CA GLY A 46 9.59 -9.89 0.00
C GLY A 46 8.62 -9.99 1.17
N ASP A 47 8.20 -8.88 1.78
CA ASP A 47 7.14 -8.91 2.79
C ASP A 47 5.83 -9.42 2.20
N LEU A 48 5.11 -10.23 2.98
CA LEU A 48 3.79 -10.75 2.61
C LEU A 48 2.71 -9.85 3.20
N LEU A 49 1.79 -9.36 2.38
CA LEU A 49 0.65 -8.59 2.86
C LEU A 49 -0.40 -9.53 3.46
N GLU A 50 -0.74 -9.32 4.72
CA GLU A 50 -1.79 -10.06 5.43
C GLU A 50 -3.02 -9.19 5.72
N THR A 51 -2.82 -7.93 6.12
CA THR A 51 -3.94 -7.04 6.46
C THR A 51 -3.75 -5.61 5.93
N ILE A 52 -4.86 -4.94 5.65
CA ILE A 52 -4.93 -3.49 5.41
C ILE A 52 -5.93 -2.91 6.41
N ASP A 53 -5.49 -1.95 7.21
CA ASP A 53 -6.27 -1.32 8.28
C ASP A 53 -6.92 -2.33 9.24
N GLY A 54 -6.23 -3.46 9.46
CA GLY A 54 -6.68 -4.55 10.32
C GLY A 54 -7.64 -5.54 9.65
N VAL A 55 -8.03 -5.31 8.39
CA VAL A 55 -8.85 -6.24 7.60
C VAL A 55 -7.95 -7.22 6.85
N GLU A 56 -8.21 -8.52 6.97
CA GLU A 56 -7.49 -9.55 6.22
C GLU A 56 -7.65 -9.38 4.72
N VAL A 57 -6.53 -9.37 4.00
CA VAL A 57 -6.52 -9.33 2.54
C VAL A 57 -6.65 -10.75 2.02
N LYS A 58 -7.83 -11.07 1.48
CA LYS A 58 -8.13 -12.37 0.87
C LYS A 58 -8.20 -12.30 -0.65
N THR A 59 -7.93 -11.14 -1.23
CA THR A 59 -8.00 -10.93 -2.67
C THR A 59 -6.60 -10.90 -3.28
N THR A 60 -6.48 -11.40 -4.50
CA THR A 60 -5.32 -11.14 -5.36
C THR A 60 -5.69 -10.22 -6.52
N ASP A 61 -6.91 -9.67 -6.52
CA ASP A 61 -7.35 -8.67 -7.49
C ASP A 61 -6.68 -7.32 -7.17
N PHE A 62 -5.93 -6.81 -8.15
CA PHE A 62 -5.22 -5.54 -8.01
C PHE A 62 -6.16 -4.33 -8.01
N GLU A 63 -7.34 -4.42 -8.62
CA GLU A 63 -8.32 -3.33 -8.61
C GLU A 63 -8.92 -3.15 -7.21
N GLU A 64 -9.34 -4.26 -6.59
CA GLU A 64 -9.83 -4.27 -5.22
C GLU A 64 -8.74 -3.82 -4.23
N LEU A 65 -7.50 -4.30 -4.43
CA LEU A 65 -6.36 -3.88 -3.62
C LEU A 65 -6.09 -2.37 -3.75
N ALA A 66 -6.20 -1.81 -4.97
CA ALA A 66 -6.02 -0.39 -5.19
C ALA A 66 -7.06 0.43 -4.42
N HIS A 67 -8.32 -0.01 -4.34
CA HIS A 67 -9.36 0.66 -3.55
C HIS A 67 -9.07 0.70 -2.04
N LEU A 68 -8.31 -0.27 -1.52
CA LEU A 68 -7.92 -0.30 -0.10
C LEU A 68 -6.66 0.54 0.18
N LEU A 69 -5.71 0.55 -0.75
CA LEU A 69 -4.41 1.21 -0.58
C LEU A 69 -4.44 2.69 -0.96
N LEU A 70 -5.26 3.06 -1.94
CA LEU A 70 -5.42 4.44 -2.37
C LEU A 70 -6.41 5.16 -1.45
N GLY A 71 -6.25 6.46 -1.33
CA GLY A 71 -7.08 7.27 -0.45
C GLY A 71 -6.66 8.74 -0.44
N PRO A 72 -7.24 9.55 0.45
CA PRO A 72 -6.90 10.97 0.54
C PRO A 72 -5.42 11.17 0.84
N GLU A 73 -4.79 12.17 0.22
CA GLU A 73 -3.44 12.62 0.57
C GLU A 73 -3.35 12.94 2.08
N GLY A 74 -2.23 12.55 2.70
CA GLY A 74 -1.98 12.75 4.12
C GLY A 74 -2.72 11.78 5.04
N SER A 75 -3.67 11.00 4.53
CA SER A 75 -4.29 9.92 5.31
C SER A 75 -3.29 8.77 5.55
N THR A 76 -3.48 8.01 6.63
CA THR A 76 -2.63 6.87 6.94
C THR A 76 -3.35 5.56 6.63
N VAL A 77 -2.64 4.61 6.03
CA VAL A 77 -3.05 3.21 5.92
C VAL A 77 -2.11 2.34 6.75
N ARG A 78 -2.63 1.32 7.42
CA ARG A 78 -1.84 0.40 8.24
C ARG A 78 -1.75 -0.95 7.54
N LEU A 79 -0.55 -1.30 7.07
CA LEU A 79 -0.30 -2.62 6.52
C LEU A 79 0.11 -3.57 7.64
N GLY A 80 -0.53 -4.74 7.71
CA GLY A 80 -0.01 -5.91 8.41
C GLY A 80 0.80 -6.74 7.43
N LEU A 81 2.11 -6.80 7.66
CA LEU A 81 3.05 -7.51 6.80
C LEU A 81 3.67 -8.68 7.55
N ARG A 82 3.83 -9.83 6.91
CA ARG A 82 4.54 -10.99 7.47
C ARG A 82 5.95 -11.05 6.90
N ARG A 83 6.94 -11.09 7.81
CA ARG A 83 8.37 -11.25 7.52
C ARG A 83 8.97 -12.27 8.47
N ASP A 84 9.57 -13.33 7.95
CA ASP A 84 10.21 -14.40 8.75
C ASP A 84 9.31 -14.93 9.88
N GLY A 85 8.02 -15.14 9.58
CA GLY A 85 7.03 -15.60 10.56
C GLY A 85 6.50 -14.53 11.52
N LYS A 86 7.07 -13.32 11.54
CA LYS A 86 6.65 -12.22 12.42
C LYS A 86 5.72 -11.25 11.70
N LEU A 87 4.69 -10.80 12.41
CA LEU A 87 3.80 -9.73 11.95
C LEU A 87 4.45 -8.37 12.22
N ILE A 88 4.54 -7.55 11.17
CA ILE A 88 5.09 -6.21 11.15
C ILE A 88 3.93 -5.26 10.87
N ASN A 89 3.69 -4.30 11.76
CA ASN A 89 2.71 -3.25 11.56
C ASN A 89 3.40 -2.02 10.93
N ALA A 90 2.99 -1.66 9.72
CA ALA A 90 3.56 -0.58 8.94
C ALA A 90 2.49 0.49 8.64
N PRO A 91 2.34 1.51 9.50
CA PRO A 91 1.55 2.69 9.17
C PRO A 91 2.30 3.53 8.12
N ILE A 92 1.65 3.80 6.99
CA ILE A 92 2.20 4.56 5.86
C ILE A 92 1.25 5.71 5.53
N VAL A 93 1.81 6.91 5.40
CA VAL A 93 1.08 8.10 4.97
C VAL A 93 0.92 8.06 3.45
N ARG A 94 -0.28 8.32 2.94
CA ARG A 94 -0.55 8.36 1.50
C ARG A 94 -0.04 9.68 0.94
N GLU A 95 0.70 9.63 -0.16
CA GLU A 95 1.18 10.80 -0.91
C GLU A 95 0.91 10.66 -2.40
N ILE A 96 0.85 11.79 -3.09
CA ILE A 96 0.72 11.83 -4.55
C ILE A 96 2.01 11.29 -5.16
N LEU A 97 1.91 10.16 -5.86
CA LEU A 97 3.07 9.48 -6.44
C LEU A 97 3.40 9.95 -7.85
N LEU A 98 2.48 10.64 -8.53
CA LEU A 98 2.67 11.18 -9.87
C LEU A 98 2.81 12.70 -9.74
N ARG A 99 4.02 13.21 -9.82
CA ARG A 99 4.34 14.62 -10.07
C ARG A 99 5.40 14.68 -11.16
#